data_AF-A0A3D1YBZ8-F1
#
_entry.id   AF-A0A3D1YBZ8-F1
#
_cell.length_a   1.000
_cell.length_b   1.000
_cell.length_c   1.000
_cell.angle_alpha   90.00
_cell.angle_beta   90.00
_cell.angle_gamma   90.00
#
_symmetry.space_group_name_H-M   'P 1'
#
loop_
_entity.id
_entity.type
_entity.pdbx_description
1 polymer ?
#
loop_
_entity_poly.entity_id
_entity_poly.type
_entity_poly.pdbx_seq_one_letter_code
_entity_poly.pdbx_strand_id
1 'polypeptide(L)'
;ILFHFYYIVNYCLNKEIISLQALLPNPASSDENTEEELTEKTFHQKEEFYHNKSYEMEPLVLTLVQTGEPERIRNLNVNDSSTHIGITGPTALRQLKNNVIISTTLVTRAAIDGGLDYDSAYQLSDHFIIEAEKTGSPDVLYALLGQIPYTFAEKVHEAQTPNSSDEAVQAAIHFIQQNTNLPLTVSDVAEHVGFSRSYFSTYFKQQLGFGIAAFINRCKLEEGRRLLQYTNKSVSVISNYLCYSSQSHFQKAFKKQFGMTPMQYRKTPGKSVR
;
A
#
# COMPACT_ATOMS: atom_id res chain seq x y z
N ILE A 1 -17.01 -5.28 -2.36
CA ILE A 1 -16.37 -6.62 -2.26
C ILE A 1 -16.63 -7.25 -0.89
N LEU A 2 -16.30 -6.60 0.23
CA LEU A 2 -16.67 -7.05 1.59
C LEU A 2 -18.18 -7.33 1.79
N PHE A 3 -19.05 -6.49 1.21
CA PHE A 3 -20.51 -6.68 1.21
C PHE A 3 -20.97 -7.99 0.57
N HIS A 4 -20.33 -8.41 -0.53
CA HIS A 4 -20.71 -9.64 -1.23
C HIS A 4 -20.24 -10.87 -0.44
N PHE A 5 -19.09 -10.78 0.25
CA PHE A 5 -18.58 -11.86 1.09
C PHE A 5 -19.48 -12.13 2.30
N TYR A 6 -19.95 -11.07 2.98
CA TYR A 6 -20.90 -11.20 4.10
C TYR A 6 -22.27 -11.78 3.64
N TYR A 7 -22.73 -11.37 2.47
CA TYR A 7 -23.93 -11.91 1.81
C TYR A 7 -23.82 -13.42 1.55
N ILE A 8 -22.68 -13.86 1.01
CA ILE A 8 -22.43 -15.26 0.64
C ILE A 8 -22.31 -16.12 1.90
N VAL A 9 -21.58 -15.67 2.93
CA VAL A 9 -21.39 -16.43 4.17
C VAL A 9 -22.70 -16.62 4.94
N ASN A 10 -23.55 -15.58 5.04
CA ASN A 10 -24.84 -15.69 5.72
C ASN A 10 -25.83 -16.60 4.95
N TYR A 11 -25.92 -16.46 3.64
CA TYR A 11 -26.78 -17.30 2.80
C TYR A 11 -26.35 -18.79 2.85
N CYS A 12 -25.05 -19.07 2.86
CA CYS A 12 -24.52 -20.43 2.98
C CYS A 12 -24.81 -21.09 4.34
N LEU A 13 -24.85 -20.31 5.43
CA LEU A 13 -25.05 -20.84 6.78
C LEU A 13 -26.52 -20.93 7.19
N ASN A 14 -27.34 -19.94 6.83
CA ASN A 14 -28.70 -19.79 7.37
C ASN A 14 -29.81 -19.93 6.32
N LYS A 15 -29.48 -19.99 5.02
CA LYS A 15 -30.42 -20.02 3.87
C LYS A 15 -31.44 -18.87 3.83
N GLU A 16 -31.21 -17.79 4.58
CA GLU A 16 -32.06 -16.60 4.59
C GLU A 16 -31.33 -15.37 4.03
N ILE A 17 -32.07 -14.50 3.35
CA ILE A 17 -31.56 -13.23 2.80
C ILE A 17 -31.96 -12.13 3.79
N ILE A 18 -31.02 -11.71 4.64
CA ILE A 18 -31.22 -10.60 5.58
C ILE A 18 -30.87 -9.28 4.89
N SER A 19 -31.80 -8.30 4.91
CA SER A 19 -31.56 -6.96 4.37
C SER A 19 -30.71 -6.13 5.34
N LEU A 20 -29.90 -5.20 4.81
CA LEU A 20 -28.97 -4.38 5.60
C LEU A 20 -29.66 -3.60 6.74
N GLN A 21 -30.92 -3.22 6.54
CA GLN A 21 -31.71 -2.50 7.54
C GLN A 21 -32.02 -3.32 8.80
N ALA A 22 -32.02 -4.66 8.71
CA ALA A 22 -32.27 -5.52 9.86
C ALA A 22 -31.02 -5.76 10.73
N LEU A 23 -29.82 -5.41 10.24
CA LEU A 23 -28.54 -5.54 10.94
C LEU A 23 -28.05 -4.23 11.57
N LEU A 24 -28.66 -3.10 11.21
CA LEU A 24 -28.39 -1.82 11.84
C LEU A 24 -29.17 -1.73 13.16
N PRO A 25 -28.55 -1.25 14.26
CA PRO A 25 -29.27 -1.06 15.51
C PRO A 25 -30.41 -0.06 15.29
N ASN A 26 -31.55 -0.35 15.92
CA ASN A 26 -32.73 0.52 15.88
C ASN A 26 -32.36 1.86 16.54
N PRO A 27 -32.59 3.03 15.91
CA PRO A 27 -32.17 4.33 16.46
C PRO A 27 -32.81 4.69 17.81
N ALA A 28 -33.76 3.89 18.32
CA ALA A 28 -34.36 4.02 19.64
C ALA A 28 -33.67 3.18 20.73
N SER A 29 -32.58 2.45 20.42
CA SER A 29 -31.80 1.65 21.37
C SER A 29 -30.33 2.09 21.43
N SER A 30 -30.05 3.39 21.30
CA SER A 30 -28.75 3.92 21.67
C SER A 30 -28.63 3.83 23.20
N ASP A 31 -27.88 2.86 23.70
CA ASP A 31 -27.47 2.80 25.10
C ASP A 31 -26.75 4.12 25.43
N GLU A 32 -27.44 5.04 26.13
CA GLU A 32 -26.88 6.32 26.61
C GLU A 32 -25.57 6.09 27.40
N ASN A 33 -25.45 4.94 28.06
CA ASN A 33 -24.22 4.49 28.75
C ASN A 33 -23.00 4.36 27.82
N THR A 34 -23.18 3.99 26.55
CA THR A 34 -22.05 3.75 25.62
C THR A 34 -21.47 5.07 25.10
N GLU A 35 -22.32 6.07 24.88
CA GLU A 35 -21.89 7.41 24.45
C GLU A 35 -21.19 8.16 25.59
N GLU A 36 -21.68 8.03 26.82
CA GLU A 36 -21.06 8.62 28.01
C GLU A 36 -19.67 8.00 28.28
N GLU A 37 -19.56 6.67 28.21
CA GLU A 37 -18.29 5.94 28.40
C GLU A 37 -17.26 6.19 27.26
N LEU A 38 -17.72 6.36 26.00
CA LEU A 38 -16.85 6.80 24.90
C LEU A 38 -16.39 8.24 25.08
N THR A 39 -17.26 9.11 25.57
CA THR A 39 -16.96 10.54 25.76
C THR A 39 -15.97 10.73 26.90
N GLU A 40 -16.11 9.99 27.99
CA GLU A 40 -15.20 10.01 29.15
C GLU A 40 -13.83 9.40 28.79
N LYS A 41 -13.79 8.28 28.03
CA LYS A 41 -12.53 7.75 27.47
C LYS A 41 -11.85 8.74 26.51
N THR A 42 -12.62 9.44 25.69
CA THR A 42 -12.10 10.47 24.77
C THR A 42 -11.57 11.69 25.52
N PHE A 43 -12.17 12.03 26.66
CA PHE A 43 -11.75 13.14 27.52
C PHE A 43 -10.41 12.84 28.22
N HIS A 44 -10.28 11.67 28.84
CA HIS A 44 -9.03 11.22 29.46
C HIS A 44 -7.87 11.09 28.45
N GLN A 45 -8.15 10.62 27.23
CA GLN A 45 -7.15 10.54 26.16
C GLN A 45 -6.64 11.91 25.68
N LYS A 46 -7.45 12.96 25.82
CA LYS A 46 -7.06 14.34 25.47
C LYS A 46 -6.27 15.04 26.58
N GLU A 47 -6.54 14.74 27.85
CA GLU A 47 -5.84 15.31 29.00
C GLU A 47 -4.38 14.82 29.12
N GLU A 48 -4.07 13.59 28.68
CA GLU A 48 -2.73 12.99 28.80
C GLU A 48 -1.78 13.26 27.59
N PHE A 49 -2.12 14.16 26.68
CA PHE A 49 -1.23 14.57 25.55
C PHE A 49 -0.79 13.43 24.59
N TYR A 50 -1.51 12.31 24.51
CA TYR A 50 -1.24 11.24 23.54
C TYR A 50 -1.91 11.53 22.17
N HIS A 51 -1.33 12.43 21.37
CA HIS A 51 -1.74 12.57 19.98
C HIS A 51 -1.41 11.29 19.19
N ASN A 52 -2.46 10.59 18.74
CA ASN A 52 -2.41 9.32 18.04
C ASN A 52 -1.79 9.50 16.62
N LYS A 53 -0.45 9.54 16.53
CA LYS A 53 0.32 9.66 15.27
C LYS A 53 0.14 8.47 14.32
N SER A 54 -0.57 7.42 14.75
CA SER A 54 -0.87 6.23 13.95
C SER A 54 -1.64 6.54 12.66
N TYR A 55 -2.46 7.61 12.63
CA TYR A 55 -3.24 7.99 11.44
C TYR A 55 -2.40 8.48 10.26
N GLU A 56 -1.25 9.13 10.50
CA GLU A 56 -0.39 9.61 9.41
C GLU A 56 0.59 8.52 8.92
N MET A 57 0.93 7.56 9.79
CA MET A 57 1.88 6.50 9.51
C MET A 57 1.27 5.34 8.72
N GLU A 58 0.01 4.98 9.00
CA GLU A 58 -0.66 3.87 8.33
C GLU A 58 -0.74 4.08 6.80
N PRO A 59 -1.27 5.21 6.27
CA PRO A 59 -1.32 5.43 4.81
C PRO A 59 0.06 5.43 4.16
N LEU A 60 1.09 5.90 4.87
CA LEU A 60 2.46 5.88 4.39
C LEU A 60 2.99 4.44 4.28
N VAL A 61 2.86 3.63 5.33
CA VAL A 61 3.31 2.23 5.32
C VAL A 61 2.59 1.44 4.24
N LEU A 62 1.27 1.58 4.13
CA LEU A 62 0.50 0.90 3.08
C LEU A 62 0.93 1.35 1.68
N THR A 63 1.20 2.64 1.48
CA THR A 63 1.74 3.13 0.21
C THR A 63 3.09 2.50 -0.11
N LEU A 64 4.01 2.41 0.86
CA LEU A 64 5.34 1.84 0.66
C LEU A 64 5.30 0.33 0.34
N VAL A 65 4.35 -0.39 0.96
CA VAL A 65 4.07 -1.78 0.60
C VAL A 65 3.54 -1.87 -0.82
N GLN A 66 2.53 -1.06 -1.14
CA GLN A 66 1.92 -1.03 -2.47
C GLN A 66 2.92 -0.66 -3.57
N THR A 67 3.93 0.17 -3.27
CA THR A 67 4.94 0.60 -4.25
C THR A 67 6.21 -0.24 -4.23
N GLY A 68 6.29 -1.27 -3.39
CA GLY A 68 7.42 -2.19 -3.34
C GLY A 68 8.72 -1.54 -2.87
N GLU A 69 8.67 -0.80 -1.76
CA GLU A 69 9.81 -0.03 -1.21
C GLU A 69 10.31 -0.55 0.16
N PRO A 70 10.84 -1.79 0.25
CA PRO A 70 11.22 -2.41 1.53
C PRO A 70 12.31 -1.62 2.28
N GLU A 71 13.30 -1.07 1.58
CA GLU A 71 14.37 -0.27 2.23
C GLU A 71 13.87 1.01 2.88
N ARG A 72 12.75 1.58 2.40
CA ARG A 72 12.19 2.76 3.06
C ARG A 72 11.44 2.40 4.31
N ILE A 73 10.77 1.25 4.32
CA ILE A 73 10.14 0.69 5.52
C ILE A 73 11.21 0.43 6.58
N ARG A 74 12.35 -0.16 6.18
CA ARG A 74 13.50 -0.39 7.08
C ARG A 74 14.03 0.91 7.71
N ASN A 75 14.03 2.01 6.96
CA ASN A 75 14.54 3.31 7.40
C ASN A 75 13.48 4.22 8.06
N LEU A 76 12.26 3.73 8.29
CA LEU A 76 11.25 4.48 9.04
C LEU A 76 11.65 4.54 10.51
N ASN A 77 11.94 5.74 11.01
CA ASN A 77 12.10 5.99 12.44
C ASN A 77 10.72 5.98 13.12
N VAL A 78 10.29 4.80 13.54
CA VAL A 78 9.12 4.65 14.39
C VAL A 78 9.56 4.93 15.83
N ASN A 79 9.35 6.15 16.32
CA ASN A 79 9.55 6.44 17.74
C ASN A 79 8.49 5.66 18.55
N ASP A 80 8.86 5.10 19.70
CA ASP A 80 8.01 4.29 20.60
C ASP A 80 6.66 4.94 21.00
N SER A 81 6.52 6.26 20.83
CA SER A 81 5.28 7.00 21.06
C SER A 81 4.27 6.93 19.90
N SER A 82 4.60 6.27 18.79
CA SER A 82 3.78 6.23 17.55
C SER A 82 2.85 5.01 17.46
N THR A 83 3.02 4.04 18.34
CA THR A 83 2.42 2.69 18.28
C THR A 83 1.41 2.45 19.40
N HIS A 84 0.91 3.49 20.07
CA HIS A 84 -0.16 3.36 21.05
C HIS A 84 -1.54 3.33 20.37
N ILE A 85 -1.80 2.24 19.65
CA ILE A 85 -3.18 1.86 19.28
C ILE A 85 -3.87 1.53 20.59
N GLY A 86 -4.98 2.20 20.89
CA GLY A 86 -5.73 2.08 22.15
C GLY A 86 -6.00 0.63 22.59
N ILE A 87 -6.37 0.43 23.85
CA ILE A 87 -6.52 -0.89 24.48
C ILE A 87 -7.64 -1.70 23.79
N THR A 88 -7.30 -2.51 22.78
CA THR A 88 -8.25 -3.34 22.01
C THR A 88 -8.38 -4.77 22.53
N GLY A 89 -7.78 -5.10 23.67
CA GLY A 89 -7.81 -6.45 24.24
C GLY A 89 -7.80 -6.45 25.77
N PRO A 90 -8.27 -7.54 26.42
CA PRO A 90 -8.32 -7.65 27.87
C PRO A 90 -6.93 -7.73 28.53
N THR A 91 -5.87 -7.98 27.74
CA THR A 91 -4.47 -8.02 28.15
C THR A 91 -3.58 -7.41 27.07
N ALA A 92 -2.43 -6.85 27.47
CA ALA A 92 -1.44 -6.28 26.55
C ALA A 92 -0.98 -7.28 25.48
N LEU A 93 -0.83 -8.56 25.84
CA LEU A 93 -0.47 -9.61 24.89
C LEU A 93 -1.56 -9.84 23.84
N ARG A 94 -2.84 -9.88 24.24
CA ARG A 94 -3.95 -10.04 23.29
C ARG A 94 -4.08 -8.84 22.36
N GLN A 95 -3.87 -7.64 22.89
CA GLN A 95 -3.86 -6.41 22.09
C GLN A 95 -2.75 -6.44 21.02
N LEU A 96 -1.54 -6.88 21.37
CA LEU A 96 -0.45 -7.04 20.40
C LEU A 96 -0.79 -8.06 19.30
N LYS A 97 -1.43 -9.17 19.65
CA LYS A 97 -1.92 -10.14 18.64
C LYS A 97 -2.95 -9.53 17.70
N ASN A 98 -3.91 -8.76 18.25
CA ASN A 98 -4.91 -8.06 17.44
C ASN A 98 -4.24 -7.06 16.48
N ASN A 99 -3.23 -6.32 16.95
CA ASN A 99 -2.48 -5.38 16.12
C ASN A 99 -1.75 -6.09 14.97
N VAL A 100 -1.16 -7.26 15.23
CA VAL A 100 -0.55 -8.07 14.15
C VAL A 100 -1.59 -8.46 13.12
N ILE A 101 -2.75 -8.98 13.53
CA ILE A 101 -3.82 -9.39 12.62
C ILE A 101 -4.31 -8.21 11.76
N ILE A 102 -4.52 -7.04 12.37
CA ILE A 102 -4.95 -5.83 11.66
C ILE A 102 -3.88 -5.39 10.66
N SER A 103 -2.62 -5.30 11.11
CA SER A 103 -1.48 -4.92 10.25
C SER A 103 -1.37 -5.85 9.05
N THR A 104 -1.37 -7.16 9.29
CA THR A 104 -1.33 -8.18 8.24
C THR A 104 -2.48 -7.98 7.26
N THR A 105 -3.70 -7.79 7.74
CA THR A 105 -4.89 -7.61 6.89
C THR A 105 -4.75 -6.40 5.96
N LEU A 106 -4.35 -5.25 6.51
CA LEU A 106 -4.19 -4.01 5.74
C LEU A 106 -3.04 -4.12 4.73
N VAL A 107 -1.90 -4.65 5.17
CA VAL A 107 -0.71 -4.84 4.33
C VAL A 107 -0.97 -5.85 3.21
N THR A 108 -1.71 -6.93 3.47
CA THR A 108 -2.12 -7.89 2.43
C THR A 108 -2.95 -7.21 1.34
N ARG A 109 -3.90 -6.33 1.71
CA ARG A 109 -4.65 -5.56 0.72
C ARG A 109 -3.74 -4.65 -0.10
N ALA A 110 -2.89 -3.88 0.57
CA ALA A 110 -1.95 -2.97 -0.08
C ALA A 110 -0.98 -3.71 -1.03
N ALA A 111 -0.55 -4.91 -0.66
CA ALA A 111 0.34 -5.72 -1.49
C ALA A 111 -0.35 -6.25 -2.75
N ILE A 112 -1.60 -6.73 -2.62
CA ILE A 112 -2.43 -7.13 -3.76
C ILE A 112 -2.66 -5.94 -4.69
N ASP A 113 -2.99 -4.77 -4.13
CA ASP A 113 -3.15 -3.52 -4.90
C ASP A 113 -1.82 -3.05 -5.52
N GLY A 114 -0.69 -3.51 -4.98
CA GLY A 114 0.66 -3.35 -5.51
C GLY A 114 1.02 -4.36 -6.60
N GLY A 115 0.19 -5.37 -6.86
CA GLY A 115 0.41 -6.36 -7.91
C GLY A 115 1.03 -7.68 -7.44
N LEU A 116 1.10 -7.94 -6.13
CA LEU A 116 1.35 -9.28 -5.63
C LEU A 116 0.14 -10.18 -5.92
N ASP A 117 0.36 -11.44 -6.33
CA ASP A 117 -0.74 -12.36 -6.59
C ASP A 117 -1.51 -12.73 -5.31
N TYR A 118 -2.80 -13.03 -5.46
CA TYR A 118 -3.68 -13.29 -4.32
C TYR A 118 -3.23 -14.49 -3.49
N ASP A 119 -2.79 -15.57 -4.13
CA ASP A 119 -2.44 -16.81 -3.44
C ASP A 119 -1.20 -16.61 -2.57
N SER A 120 -0.13 -16.03 -3.11
CA SER A 120 1.06 -15.67 -2.34
C SER A 120 0.75 -14.68 -1.22
N ALA A 121 -0.09 -13.68 -1.49
CA ALA A 121 -0.46 -12.68 -0.49
C ALA A 121 -1.22 -13.29 0.70
N TYR A 122 -2.18 -14.20 0.44
CA TYR A 122 -2.91 -14.89 1.51
C TYR A 122 -2.06 -15.93 2.23
N GLN A 123 -1.21 -16.68 1.54
CA GLN A 123 -0.28 -17.61 2.19
C GLN A 123 0.65 -16.88 3.17
N LEU A 124 1.14 -15.70 2.78
CA LEU A 124 1.97 -14.87 3.64
C LEU A 124 1.17 -14.30 4.81
N SER A 125 -0.08 -13.89 4.58
CA SER A 125 -1.01 -13.46 5.64
C SER A 125 -1.22 -14.55 6.69
N ASP A 126 -1.57 -15.76 6.24
CA ASP A 126 -1.84 -16.89 7.10
C ASP A 126 -0.61 -17.26 7.92
N HIS A 127 0.58 -17.23 7.31
CA HIS A 127 1.85 -17.46 8.01
C HIS A 127 2.02 -16.51 9.20
N PHE A 128 1.89 -15.20 8.98
CA PHE A 128 2.07 -14.20 10.04
C PHE A 128 0.97 -14.28 11.12
N ILE A 129 -0.27 -14.55 10.74
CA ILE A 129 -1.38 -14.71 11.70
C ILE A 129 -1.15 -15.95 12.58
N ILE A 130 -0.79 -17.08 11.98
CA ILE A 130 -0.51 -18.33 12.71
C ILE A 130 0.69 -18.15 13.65
N GLU A 131 1.73 -17.45 13.22
CA GLU A 131 2.91 -17.19 14.06
C GLU A 131 2.54 -16.30 15.27
N ALA A 132 1.74 -15.25 15.04
CA ALA A 132 1.23 -14.38 16.10
C ALA A 132 0.33 -15.12 17.10
N GLU A 133 -0.47 -16.08 16.64
CA GLU A 133 -1.32 -16.90 17.50
C GLU A 133 -0.49 -17.82 18.40
N LYS A 134 0.55 -18.46 17.83
CA LYS A 134 1.40 -19.42 18.54
C LYS A 134 2.30 -18.77 19.59
N THR A 135 2.77 -17.54 19.36
CA THR A 135 3.69 -16.89 20.29
C THR A 135 3.00 -16.40 21.57
N GLY A 136 3.69 -16.56 22.70
CA GLY A 136 3.35 -15.93 23.98
C GLY A 136 4.23 -14.73 24.32
N SER A 137 5.21 -14.40 23.46
CA SER A 137 6.21 -13.38 23.72
C SER A 137 5.83 -12.03 23.07
N PRO A 138 5.70 -10.94 23.86
CA PRO A 138 5.51 -9.59 23.33
C PRO A 138 6.62 -9.15 22.37
N ASP A 139 7.88 -9.51 22.65
CA ASP A 139 9.03 -9.12 21.82
C ASP A 139 8.93 -9.70 20.41
N VAL A 140 8.46 -10.95 20.30
CA VAL A 140 8.21 -11.60 19.01
C VAL A 140 7.08 -10.89 18.26
N LEU A 141 6.00 -10.49 18.96
CA LEU A 141 4.90 -9.76 18.32
C LEU A 141 5.33 -8.39 17.79
N TYR A 142 6.20 -7.67 18.51
CA TYR A 142 6.79 -6.42 18.03
C TYR A 142 7.69 -6.64 16.80
N ALA A 143 8.50 -7.70 16.81
CA ALA A 143 9.30 -8.07 15.65
C ALA A 143 8.41 -8.36 14.43
N LEU A 144 7.33 -9.12 14.60
CA LEU A 144 6.37 -9.40 13.53
C LEU A 144 5.73 -8.12 12.98
N LEU A 145 5.32 -7.19 13.84
CA LEU A 145 4.76 -5.91 13.41
C LEU A 145 5.70 -5.10 12.50
N GLY A 146 7.01 -5.16 12.75
CA GLY A 146 8.01 -4.56 11.86
C GLY A 146 8.27 -5.37 10.59
N GLN A 147 8.27 -6.70 10.69
CA GLN A 147 8.59 -7.60 9.59
C GLN A 147 7.49 -7.66 8.53
N ILE A 148 6.21 -7.65 8.93
CA ILE A 148 5.05 -7.74 8.03
C ILE A 148 5.14 -6.73 6.86
N PRO A 149 5.15 -5.41 7.09
CA PRO A 149 5.19 -4.46 5.99
C PRO A 149 6.47 -4.59 5.15
N TYR A 150 7.61 -4.92 5.77
CA TYR A 150 8.86 -5.14 5.02
C TYR A 150 8.77 -6.32 4.06
N THR A 151 8.36 -7.50 4.55
CA THR A 151 8.30 -8.73 3.74
C THR A 151 7.28 -8.61 2.61
N PHE A 152 6.11 -8.03 2.87
CA PHE A 152 5.14 -7.79 1.81
C PHE A 152 5.66 -6.78 0.78
N ALA A 153 6.33 -5.70 1.20
CA ALA A 153 6.93 -4.75 0.26
C ALA A 153 8.04 -5.38 -0.59
N GLU A 154 8.82 -6.31 -0.03
CA GLU A 154 9.83 -7.07 -0.78
C GLU A 154 9.18 -7.99 -1.82
N LYS A 155 8.11 -8.71 -1.46
CA LYS A 155 7.36 -9.56 -2.40
C LYS A 155 6.68 -8.74 -3.49
N VAL A 156 6.13 -7.58 -3.13
CA VAL A 156 5.59 -6.63 -4.10
C VAL A 156 6.71 -6.11 -4.99
N HIS A 157 7.87 -5.75 -4.44
CA HIS A 157 9.03 -5.33 -5.23
C HIS A 157 9.45 -6.40 -6.23
N GLU A 158 9.53 -7.66 -5.82
CA GLU A 158 9.83 -8.80 -6.69
C GLU A 158 8.78 -8.96 -7.80
N ALA A 159 7.48 -8.92 -7.45
CA ALA A 159 6.38 -9.02 -8.42
C ALA A 159 6.35 -7.83 -9.40
N GLN A 160 6.78 -6.67 -8.92
CA GLN A 160 6.78 -5.42 -9.67
C GLN A 160 8.02 -5.20 -10.52
N THR A 161 9.13 -5.82 -10.12
CA THR A 161 10.39 -5.84 -10.87
C THR A 161 10.27 -6.95 -11.87
N PRO A 162 9.95 -6.65 -13.13
CA PRO A 162 9.54 -7.71 -14.04
C PRO A 162 10.80 -8.49 -14.45
N ASN A 163 11.01 -9.64 -13.83
CA ASN A 163 11.95 -10.66 -14.28
C ASN A 163 11.18 -11.65 -15.17
N SER A 164 10.84 -11.22 -16.39
CA SER A 164 10.49 -12.16 -17.45
C SER A 164 11.74 -12.94 -17.89
N SER A 165 11.62 -14.24 -18.11
CA SER A 165 12.62 -15.03 -18.82
C SER A 165 12.67 -14.71 -20.32
N ASP A 166 11.71 -13.94 -20.83
CA ASP A 166 11.63 -13.53 -22.22
C ASP A 166 12.53 -12.33 -22.52
N GLU A 167 13.48 -12.51 -23.44
CA GLU A 167 14.46 -11.50 -23.81
C GLU A 167 13.82 -10.22 -24.40
N ALA A 168 12.73 -10.34 -25.17
CA ALA A 168 12.07 -9.18 -25.77
C ALA A 168 11.34 -8.36 -24.72
N VAL A 169 10.69 -9.01 -23.76
CA VAL A 169 10.06 -8.31 -22.62
C VAL A 169 11.13 -7.63 -21.75
N GLN A 170 12.26 -8.30 -21.49
CA GLN A 170 13.38 -7.71 -20.76
C GLN A 170 13.97 -6.49 -21.45
N ALA A 171 14.21 -6.58 -22.76
CA ALA A 171 14.70 -5.47 -23.57
C ALA A 171 13.73 -4.28 -23.50
N ALA A 172 12.42 -4.53 -23.63
CA ALA A 172 11.40 -3.49 -23.49
C ALA A 172 11.40 -2.84 -22.11
N ILE A 173 11.52 -3.63 -21.04
CA ILE A 173 11.57 -3.11 -19.66
C ILE A 173 12.77 -2.18 -19.48
N HIS A 174 13.96 -2.64 -19.89
CA HIS A 174 15.18 -1.87 -19.79
C HIS A 174 15.10 -0.56 -20.59
N PHE A 175 14.60 -0.66 -21.82
CA PHE A 175 14.39 0.50 -22.68
C PHE A 175 13.44 1.52 -22.05
N ILE A 176 12.32 1.08 -21.47
CA ILE A 176 11.38 1.99 -20.79
C ILE A 176 12.02 2.67 -19.58
N GLN A 177 12.74 1.92 -18.74
CA GLN A 177 13.38 2.45 -17.55
C GLN A 177 14.43 3.51 -17.86
N GLN A 178 15.23 3.31 -18.91
CA GLN A 178 16.27 4.25 -19.34
C GLN A 178 15.75 5.51 -20.02
N ASN A 179 14.52 5.47 -20.55
CA ASN A 179 13.96 6.53 -21.41
C ASN A 179 12.71 7.21 -20.82
N THR A 180 12.59 7.23 -19.49
CA THR A 180 11.45 7.87 -18.79
C THR A 180 11.37 9.38 -19.02
N ASN A 181 12.49 10.02 -19.35
CA ASN A 181 12.64 11.45 -19.64
C ASN A 181 12.39 11.81 -21.12
N LEU A 182 11.90 10.86 -21.92
CA LEU A 182 11.51 11.06 -23.31
C LEU A 182 9.97 10.96 -23.47
N PRO A 183 9.40 11.49 -24.56
CA PRO A 183 7.98 11.32 -24.89
C PRO A 183 7.68 9.91 -25.40
N LEU A 184 8.03 8.90 -24.60
CA LEU A 184 7.96 7.48 -24.93
C LEU A 184 6.52 7.02 -25.14
N THR A 185 6.27 6.38 -26.28
CA THR A 185 4.99 5.77 -26.64
C THR A 185 5.07 4.25 -26.69
N VAL A 186 3.92 3.59 -26.72
CA VAL A 186 3.85 2.13 -26.90
C VAL A 186 4.43 1.69 -28.25
N SER A 187 4.33 2.55 -29.28
CA SER A 187 4.91 2.27 -30.60
C SER A 187 6.43 2.23 -30.53
N ASP A 188 7.05 3.20 -29.85
CA ASP A 188 8.52 3.28 -29.74
C ASP A 188 9.10 2.05 -29.03
N VAL A 189 8.42 1.58 -27.98
CA VAL A 189 8.83 0.36 -27.28
C VAL A 189 8.71 -0.86 -28.19
N ALA A 190 7.60 -1.01 -28.90
CA ALA A 190 7.39 -2.16 -29.79
C ALA A 190 8.39 -2.17 -30.95
N GLU A 191 8.69 -1.01 -31.53
CA GLU A 191 9.70 -0.86 -32.57
C GLU A 191 11.10 -1.20 -32.06
N HIS A 192 11.46 -0.75 -30.84
CA HIS A 192 12.74 -1.07 -30.21
C HIS A 192 12.98 -2.58 -30.09
N VAL A 193 11.94 -3.36 -29.82
CA VAL A 193 12.03 -4.82 -29.71
C VAL A 193 11.68 -5.57 -31.01
N GLY A 194 11.49 -4.86 -32.12
CA GLY A 194 11.26 -5.46 -33.44
C GLY A 194 9.87 -6.03 -33.68
N PHE A 195 8.85 -5.57 -32.94
CA PHE A 195 7.47 -6.07 -33.06
C PHE A 195 6.48 -4.98 -33.50
N SER A 196 5.36 -5.40 -34.09
CA SER A 196 4.24 -4.48 -34.30
C SER A 196 3.64 -4.04 -32.96
N ARG A 197 3.20 -2.78 -32.87
CA ARG A 197 2.55 -2.20 -31.68
C ARG A 197 1.43 -3.09 -31.13
N SER A 198 0.55 -3.59 -32.00
CA SER A 198 -0.63 -4.38 -31.60
C SER A 198 -0.24 -5.73 -31.02
N TYR A 199 0.71 -6.42 -31.68
CA TYR A 199 1.21 -7.69 -31.22
C TYR A 199 1.91 -7.52 -29.87
N PHE A 200 2.87 -6.59 -29.79
CA PHE A 200 3.69 -6.44 -28.59
C PHE A 200 2.88 -5.95 -27.39
N SER A 201 1.88 -5.10 -27.59
CA SER A 201 0.97 -4.70 -26.49
C SER A 201 0.23 -5.88 -25.87
N THR A 202 -0.22 -6.82 -26.71
CA THR A 202 -0.91 -8.03 -26.24
C THR A 202 0.08 -8.98 -25.59
N TYR A 203 1.22 -9.20 -26.24
CA TYR A 203 2.30 -10.07 -25.77
C TYR A 203 2.82 -9.63 -24.39
N PHE A 204 3.22 -8.37 -24.26
CA PHE A 204 3.73 -7.80 -23.01
C PHE A 204 2.71 -7.92 -21.88
N LYS A 205 1.42 -7.66 -22.17
CA LYS A 205 0.35 -7.81 -21.17
C LYS A 205 0.13 -9.25 -20.76
N GLN A 206 0.25 -10.22 -21.67
CA GLN A 206 0.18 -11.64 -21.33
C GLN A 206 1.35 -12.06 -20.43
N GLN A 207 2.54 -11.54 -20.69
CA GLN A 207 3.75 -11.89 -19.94
C GLN A 207 3.79 -11.25 -18.55
N LEU A 208 3.35 -9.99 -18.41
CA LEU A 208 3.48 -9.23 -17.16
C LEU A 208 2.15 -8.95 -16.43
N GLY A 209 1.01 -9.34 -17.01
CA GLY A 209 -0.33 -9.08 -16.45
C GLY A 209 -0.84 -7.63 -16.60
N PHE A 210 0.03 -6.67 -16.93
CA PHE A 210 -0.31 -5.26 -17.14
C PHE A 210 0.19 -4.72 -18.48
N GLY A 211 -0.44 -3.64 -18.97
CA GLY A 211 -0.12 -3.08 -20.28
C GLY A 211 1.13 -2.18 -20.29
N ILE A 212 1.79 -2.09 -21.45
CA ILE A 212 2.99 -1.27 -21.69
C ILE A 212 2.78 0.19 -21.26
N ALA A 213 1.67 0.81 -21.66
CA ALA A 213 1.39 2.22 -21.33
C ALA A 213 1.31 2.45 -19.81
N ALA A 214 0.73 1.50 -19.06
CA ALA A 214 0.68 1.57 -17.62
C ALA A 214 2.08 1.44 -17.01
N PHE A 215 2.91 0.56 -17.56
CA PHE A 215 4.29 0.37 -17.14
C PHE A 215 5.16 1.62 -17.40
N ILE A 216 5.05 2.24 -18.58
CA ILE A 216 5.73 3.52 -18.89
C ILE A 216 5.36 4.57 -17.84
N ASN A 217 4.07 4.76 -17.58
CA ASN A 217 3.62 5.75 -16.61
C ASN A 217 4.12 5.43 -15.19
N ARG A 218 4.16 4.14 -14.82
CA ARG A 218 4.68 3.70 -13.54
C ARG A 218 6.17 4.02 -13.38
N CYS A 219 7.00 3.70 -14.37
CA CYS A 219 8.43 4.03 -14.36
C CYS A 219 8.65 5.56 -14.25
N LYS A 220 7.86 6.36 -14.97
CA LYS A 220 7.91 7.83 -14.86
C LYS A 220 7.55 8.32 -13.46
N LEU A 221 6.51 7.76 -12.84
CA LEU A 221 6.11 8.13 -11.49
C LEU A 221 7.15 7.74 -10.43
N GLU A 222 7.76 6.57 -10.56
CA GLU A 222 8.87 6.14 -9.70
C GLU A 222 10.10 7.05 -9.83
N GLU A 223 10.47 7.42 -11.05
CA GLU A 223 11.56 8.37 -11.27
C GLU A 223 11.23 9.75 -10.71
N GLY A 224 9.99 10.23 -10.89
CA GLY A 224 9.49 11.47 -10.29
C GLY A 224 9.56 11.44 -8.76
N ARG A 225 9.22 10.31 -8.16
CA ARG A 225 9.33 10.07 -6.72
C ARG A 225 10.78 10.17 -6.25
N ARG A 226 11.74 9.52 -6.93
CA ARG A 226 13.18 9.64 -6.64
C ARG A 226 13.66 11.09 -6.77
N LEU A 227 13.28 11.79 -7.85
CA LEU A 227 13.66 13.20 -8.05
C LEU A 227 13.08 14.12 -6.97
N LEU A 228 11.87 13.85 -6.48
CA LEU A 228 11.26 14.60 -5.37
C LEU A 228 12.01 14.39 -4.06
N GLN A 229 12.51 13.17 -3.84
CA GLN A 229 13.24 12.78 -2.63
C GLN A 229 14.67 13.31 -2.61
N TYR A 230 15.42 13.13 -3.71
CA TYR A 230 16.87 13.35 -3.75
C TYR A 230 17.28 14.66 -4.39
N THR A 231 16.34 15.48 -4.85
CA THR A 231 16.64 16.78 -5.45
C THR A 231 15.72 17.89 -4.95
N ASN A 232 16.18 19.14 -5.13
CA ASN A 232 15.39 20.34 -4.85
C ASN A 232 14.67 20.92 -6.08
N LYS A 233 14.61 20.17 -7.20
CA LYS A 233 13.94 20.63 -8.44
C LYS A 233 12.46 20.88 -8.17
N SER A 234 11.86 21.90 -8.79
CA SER A 234 10.42 22.17 -8.60
C SER A 234 9.56 21.04 -9.18
N VAL A 235 8.31 20.90 -8.71
CA VAL A 235 7.37 19.91 -9.25
C VAL A 235 7.13 20.14 -10.74
N SER A 236 7.10 21.41 -11.18
CA SER A 236 7.01 21.78 -12.60
C SER A 236 8.19 21.24 -13.41
N VAL A 237 9.42 21.43 -12.92
CA VAL A 237 10.64 20.93 -13.59
C VAL A 237 10.64 19.41 -13.68
N ILE A 238 10.26 18.70 -12.60
CA ILE A 238 10.19 17.23 -12.58
C ILE A 238 9.11 16.74 -13.56
N SER A 239 7.94 17.36 -13.56
CA SER A 239 6.85 17.04 -14.49
C SER A 239 7.29 17.19 -15.96
N ASN A 240 7.97 18.28 -16.30
CA ASN A 240 8.46 18.53 -17.65
C ASN A 240 9.57 17.55 -18.04
N TYR A 241 10.50 17.27 -17.10
CA TYR A 241 11.58 16.30 -17.31
C TYR A 241 11.05 14.90 -17.66
N LEU A 242 9.94 14.49 -17.03
CA LEU A 242 9.28 13.20 -17.28
C LEU A 242 8.29 13.24 -18.45
N CYS A 243 8.26 14.34 -19.21
CA CYS A 243 7.38 14.58 -20.35
C CYS A 243 5.88 14.41 -20.04
N TYR A 244 5.41 14.85 -18.86
CA TYR A 244 3.97 15.03 -18.63
C TYR A 244 3.47 16.31 -19.32
N SER A 245 2.25 16.27 -19.87
CA SER A 245 1.64 17.41 -20.57
C SER A 245 1.39 18.63 -19.69
N SER A 246 1.23 18.43 -18.38
CA SER A 246 1.22 19.52 -17.40
C SER A 246 1.59 19.03 -16.01
N GLN A 247 2.02 19.97 -15.16
CA GLN A 247 2.23 19.73 -13.73
C GLN A 247 0.98 19.13 -13.06
N SER A 248 -0.21 19.59 -13.44
CA SER A 248 -1.48 19.10 -12.88
C SER A 248 -1.73 17.63 -13.25
N HIS A 249 -1.34 17.20 -14.46
CA HIS A 249 -1.42 15.79 -14.87
C HIS A 249 -0.47 14.92 -14.03
N PHE A 250 0.79 15.35 -13.87
CA PHE A 250 1.75 14.67 -13.03
C PHE A 250 1.27 14.56 -11.57
N GLN A 251 0.80 15.66 -10.97
CA GLN A 251 0.31 15.66 -9.60
C GLN A 251 -0.88 14.73 -9.37
N LYS A 252 -1.83 14.69 -10.30
CA LYS A 252 -2.98 13.76 -10.24
C LYS A 252 -2.53 12.30 -10.35
N ALA A 253 -1.65 11.99 -11.30
CA ALA A 253 -1.11 10.66 -11.48
C ALA A 253 -0.29 10.21 -10.26
N PHE A 254 0.55 11.10 -9.73
CA PHE A 254 1.37 10.87 -8.54
C PHE A 254 0.50 10.62 -7.30
N LYS A 255 -0.49 11.47 -7.05
CA LYS A 255 -1.42 11.28 -5.92
C LYS A 255 -2.21 9.98 -6.05
N LYS A 256 -2.63 9.62 -7.26
CA LYS A 256 -3.32 8.35 -7.51
C LYS A 256 -2.43 7.15 -7.19
N GLN A 257 -1.14 7.22 -7.53
CA GLN A 257 -0.20 6.12 -7.34
C GLN A 257 0.31 6.00 -5.90
N PHE A 258 0.56 7.14 -5.22
CA PHE A 258 1.26 7.19 -3.94
C PHE A 258 0.41 7.72 -2.78
N GLY A 259 -0.90 7.87 -2.97
CA GLY A 259 -1.84 8.36 -1.95
C GLY A 259 -1.72 9.85 -1.58
N MET A 260 -0.59 10.50 -1.88
CA MET A 260 -0.27 11.87 -1.47
C MET A 260 0.26 12.72 -2.63
N THR A 261 0.13 14.05 -2.52
CA THR A 261 0.65 14.95 -3.55
C THR A 261 2.19 15.01 -3.54
N PRO A 262 2.83 15.38 -4.67
CA PRO A 262 4.29 15.58 -4.73
C PRO A 262 4.86 16.50 -3.64
N MET A 263 4.11 17.54 -3.24
CA MET A 263 4.53 18.44 -2.16
C MET A 263 4.36 17.89 -0.77
N GLN A 264 3.30 17.12 -0.52
CA GLN A 264 3.20 16.38 0.74
C GLN A 264 4.35 15.39 0.86
N TYR A 265 4.59 14.61 -0.20
CA TYR A 265 5.68 13.64 -0.24
C TYR A 265 7.07 14.24 0.03
N ARG A 266 7.36 15.43 -0.52
CA ARG A 266 8.64 16.12 -0.27
C ARG A 266 8.79 16.64 1.17
N LYS A 267 7.67 16.94 1.84
CA LYS A 267 7.64 17.46 3.21
C LYS A 267 7.71 16.35 4.25
N THR A 268 7.41 15.10 3.87
CA THR A 268 7.55 13.95 4.76
C THR A 268 9.00 13.87 5.28
N PRO A 269 9.21 13.88 6.61
CA PRO A 269 10.55 13.91 7.21
C PRO A 269 11.27 12.58 6.98
N GLY A 270 12.00 12.52 5.87
CA GLY A 270 13.02 11.51 5.55
C GLY A 270 14.18 12.13 4.78
N LYS A 271 14.38 13.46 4.91
CA LYS A 271 15.38 14.19 4.13
C LYS A 271 16.77 14.12 4.77
N SER A 272 17.67 13.61 3.94
CA SER A 272 19.10 13.88 3.85
C SER A 272 19.97 13.31 4.95
N VAL A 273 20.57 12.16 4.61
CA VAL A 273 22.04 12.07 4.65
C VAL A 273 22.59 13.38 4.06
N ARG A 274 23.10 14.25 4.94
CA ARG A 274 24.05 15.29 4.59
C ARG A 274 25.45 14.71 4.71
#